data_AF-A0A3Q2YA39-F1
#
_entry.id   AF-A0A3Q2YA39-F1
#
_cell.length_a   1.000
_cell.length_b   1.000
_cell.length_c   1.000
_cell.angle_alpha   90.00
_cell.angle_beta   90.00
_cell.angle_gamma   90.00
#
_symmetry.space_group_name_H-M   'P 1'
#
loop_
_entity.id
_entity.type
_entity.pdbx_description
1 polymer ?
#
loop_
_entity_poly.entity_id
_entity_poly.type
_entity_poly.pdbx_seq_one_letter_code
_entity_poly.pdbx_strand_id
1 'polypeptide(L)'
;MTLRGGKVISFCPVSEDEVRRKANEMEVPMESFVEDLHQALIGGGRARGGGRRARDVDIYSFELTLDRRQFSYHKICGGVPVHLGSLKLQPAPHPSALTRELIGQSLKRNSHLMKENSLLSEENRKLKEDHAHILQELEHQVQDKETMTRDLYARFVLVLNEKKAKIRSLQDALSQLPPTASVQKKQRENDTSSGEYDSPDRRVETIHDSHPSLEPTIITTGHNQVSQGFSLDHTVSLDENAQARWKVTETLADQRPGTSKME
;
A
#
# COMPACT_ATOMS: atom_id res chain seq x y z
N MET A 1 -5.37 -15.52 35.28
CA MET A 1 -6.47 -15.62 34.29
C MET A 1 -7.82 -15.46 35.00
N THR A 2 -8.83 -14.91 34.32
CA THR A 2 -10.19 -14.70 34.85
C THR A 2 -11.20 -15.18 33.82
N LEU A 3 -12.22 -15.93 34.24
CA LEU A 3 -13.31 -16.44 33.39
C LEU A 3 -14.67 -16.02 33.95
N ARG A 4 -15.59 -15.66 33.05
CA ARG A 4 -16.97 -15.28 33.39
C ARG A 4 -17.96 -16.25 32.74
N GLY A 5 -18.60 -17.09 33.57
CA GLY A 5 -19.72 -17.94 33.18
C GLY A 5 -21.05 -17.28 33.58
N GLY A 6 -21.62 -16.46 32.69
CA GLY A 6 -22.88 -15.76 32.94
C GLY A 6 -22.84 -14.81 34.15
N LYS A 7 -23.36 -15.28 35.29
CA LYS A 7 -23.42 -14.59 36.60
C LYS A 7 -22.25 -14.94 37.52
N VAL A 8 -21.50 -16.00 37.25
CA VAL A 8 -20.32 -16.42 38.03
C VAL A 8 -19.05 -15.88 37.40
N ILE A 9 -18.13 -15.38 38.22
CA ILE A 9 -16.74 -15.13 37.82
C ILE A 9 -15.84 -16.00 38.67
N SER A 10 -14.88 -16.65 38.01
CA SER A 10 -13.83 -17.45 38.63
C SER A 10 -12.46 -16.97 38.16
N PHE A 11 -11.46 -17.11 39.02
CA PHE A 11 -10.08 -16.71 38.74
C PHE A 11 -9.12 -17.85 38.99
N CYS A 12 -7.96 -17.79 38.34
CA CYS A 12 -6.84 -18.68 38.59
C CYS A 12 -5.56 -17.85 38.46
N PRO A 13 -4.79 -17.63 39.54
CA PRO A 13 -3.42 -17.17 39.41
C PRO A 13 -2.60 -18.29 38.74
N VAL A 14 -1.59 -17.91 37.96
CA VAL A 14 -0.63 -18.84 37.36
C VAL A 14 0.74 -18.20 37.54
N SER A 15 1.67 -18.94 38.12
CA SER A 15 3.05 -18.50 38.34
C SER A 15 3.94 -18.83 37.14
N GLU A 16 5.06 -18.11 37.01
CA GLU A 16 6.04 -18.38 35.95
C GLU A 16 6.64 -19.80 36.09
N ASP A 17 6.86 -20.27 37.32
CA ASP A 17 7.37 -21.62 37.59
C ASP A 17 6.38 -22.74 37.23
N GLU A 18 5.07 -22.46 37.20
CA GLU A 18 4.07 -23.40 36.66
C GLU A 18 4.10 -23.42 35.12
N VAL A 19 4.27 -22.27 34.47
CA VAL A 19 4.42 -22.18 33.01
C VAL A 19 5.71 -22.86 32.55
N ARG A 20 6.85 -22.57 33.19
CA ARG A 20 8.16 -23.15 32.87
C ARG A 20 8.17 -24.66 33.09
N ARG A 21 7.55 -25.14 34.18
CA ARG A 21 7.37 -26.57 34.44
C ARG A 21 6.49 -27.23 33.38
N LYS A 22 5.40 -26.58 32.94
CA LYS A 22 4.53 -27.12 31.90
C LYS A 22 5.19 -27.19 30.51
N ALA A 23 6.01 -26.22 30.14
CA ALA A 23 6.84 -26.31 28.94
C ALA A 23 7.77 -27.53 28.99
N ASN A 24 8.47 -27.72 30.12
CA ASN A 24 9.36 -28.87 30.33
C ASN A 24 8.61 -30.22 30.35
N GLU A 25 7.43 -30.30 30.99
CA GLU A 25 6.58 -31.51 31.01
C GLU A 25 6.04 -31.87 29.61
N MET A 26 5.98 -30.92 28.68
CA MET A 26 5.55 -31.11 27.29
C MET A 26 6.73 -31.35 26.32
N GLU A 27 7.98 -31.29 26.80
CA GLU A 27 9.21 -31.30 25.99
C GLU A 27 9.27 -30.19 24.91
N VAL A 28 8.56 -29.07 25.12
CA VAL A 28 8.48 -27.92 24.20
C VAL A 28 9.33 -26.75 24.74
N PRO A 29 10.12 -26.06 23.90
CA PRO A 29 10.87 -24.87 24.34
C PRO A 29 9.92 -23.77 24.86
N MET A 30 10.33 -23.12 25.95
CA MET A 30 9.48 -22.18 26.71
C MET A 30 8.92 -21.05 25.85
N GLU A 31 9.69 -20.57 24.88
CA GLU A 31 9.31 -19.52 23.94
C GLU A 31 8.14 -19.95 23.06
N SER A 32 8.18 -21.18 22.53
CA SER A 32 7.11 -21.74 21.70
C SER A 32 5.86 -22.05 22.52
N PHE A 33 6.02 -22.55 23.75
CA PHE A 33 4.91 -22.78 24.67
C PHE A 33 4.22 -21.47 25.07
N VAL A 34 4.99 -20.38 25.24
CA VAL A 34 4.47 -19.05 25.52
C VAL A 34 3.84 -18.40 24.27
N GLU A 35 4.34 -18.64 23.06
CA GLU A 35 3.67 -18.21 21.82
C GLU A 35 2.32 -18.91 21.64
N ASP A 36 2.25 -20.24 21.83
CA ASP A 36 1.01 -21.00 21.80
C ASP A 36 0.01 -20.55 22.88
N LEU A 37 0.48 -20.36 24.12
CA LEU A 37 -0.35 -19.87 25.23
C LEU A 37 -0.89 -18.45 24.97
N HIS A 38 -0.05 -17.55 24.44
CA HIS A 38 -0.46 -16.22 24.01
C HIS A 38 -1.46 -16.30 22.87
N GLN A 39 -1.23 -17.15 21.85
CA GLN A 39 -2.10 -17.26 20.70
C GLN A 39 -3.48 -17.84 21.08
N ALA A 40 -3.51 -18.86 21.95
CA ALA A 40 -4.72 -19.45 22.47
C ALA A 40 -5.54 -18.49 23.36
N LEU A 41 -4.91 -17.86 24.37
CA LEU A 41 -5.64 -17.11 25.40
C LEU A 41 -5.80 -15.60 25.09
N ILE A 42 -5.05 -15.06 24.12
CA ILE A 42 -5.00 -13.62 23.81
C ILE A 42 -5.04 -13.34 22.28
N GLY A 43 -4.45 -14.22 21.48
CA GLY A 43 -4.22 -14.03 20.03
C GLY A 43 -5.46 -14.14 19.13
N GLY A 44 -6.59 -14.62 19.65
CA GLY A 44 -7.87 -14.78 18.93
C GLY A 44 -8.51 -13.50 18.36
N GLY A 45 -7.82 -12.35 18.43
CA GLY A 45 -8.19 -11.09 17.79
C GLY A 45 -7.18 -10.57 16.76
N ARG A 46 -6.19 -11.38 16.33
CA ARG A 46 -5.12 -10.96 15.38
C ARG A 46 -5.30 -11.46 13.94
N ALA A 47 -6.54 -11.45 13.45
CA ALA A 47 -6.79 -11.21 12.02
C ALA A 47 -6.41 -9.75 11.68
N ARG A 48 -5.11 -9.43 11.73
CA ARG A 48 -4.58 -8.11 11.35
C ARG A 48 -4.88 -7.89 9.87
N GLY A 49 -5.73 -6.92 9.54
CA GLY A 49 -5.92 -6.46 8.17
C GLY A 49 -4.57 -6.06 7.57
N GLY A 50 -4.16 -6.72 6.48
CA GLY A 50 -2.79 -6.57 5.98
C GLY A 50 -2.26 -7.68 5.09
N GLY A 51 -3.07 -8.17 4.13
CA GLY A 51 -2.59 -8.69 2.85
C GLY A 51 -1.43 -9.69 2.85
N ARG A 52 -1.37 -10.65 3.79
CA ARG A 52 -0.46 -11.80 3.71
C ARG A 52 -1.29 -13.09 3.68
N ARG A 53 -0.81 -14.05 2.89
CA ARG A 53 -1.43 -15.35 2.59
C ARG A 53 -1.94 -16.00 3.88
N ALA A 54 -3.04 -16.76 3.79
CA ALA A 54 -3.56 -17.55 4.89
C ALA A 54 -2.46 -18.46 5.46
N ARG A 55 -1.83 -18.02 6.56
CA ARG A 55 -1.06 -18.86 7.47
C ARG A 55 -2.07 -19.82 8.09
N ASP A 56 -1.74 -21.09 8.25
CA ASP A 56 -2.58 -22.02 8.99
C ASP A 56 -2.95 -21.38 10.34
N VAL A 57 -4.25 -21.19 10.54
CA VAL A 57 -4.78 -20.58 11.74
C VAL A 57 -4.84 -21.70 12.77
N ASP A 58 -3.84 -21.76 13.65
CA ASP A 58 -3.82 -22.68 14.78
C ASP A 58 -5.19 -22.66 15.48
N ILE A 59 -5.92 -23.77 15.41
CA ILE A 59 -7.25 -23.89 16.00
C ILE A 59 -7.08 -24.36 17.44
N TYR A 60 -7.69 -23.65 18.37
CA TYR A 60 -7.66 -23.98 19.80
C TYR A 60 -9.05 -24.37 20.29
N SER A 61 -9.13 -25.44 21.08
CA SER A 61 -10.36 -25.89 21.75
C SER A 61 -10.29 -25.59 23.24
N PHE A 62 -11.41 -25.15 23.81
CA PHE A 62 -11.53 -24.72 25.20
C PHE A 62 -12.69 -25.45 25.88
N GLU A 63 -12.41 -26.05 27.03
CA GLU A 63 -13.36 -26.86 27.78
C GLU A 63 -13.48 -26.33 29.22
N LEU A 64 -14.68 -26.42 29.79
CA LEU A 64 -14.96 -25.98 31.15
C LEU A 64 -15.78 -27.03 31.90
N THR A 65 -15.10 -27.91 32.63
CA THR A 65 -15.75 -28.87 33.55
C THR A 65 -16.22 -28.12 34.79
N LEU A 66 -17.51 -27.78 34.85
CA LEU A 66 -18.08 -26.97 35.92
C LEU A 66 -17.94 -27.64 37.30
N ASP A 67 -18.21 -28.94 37.37
CA ASP A 67 -18.21 -29.76 38.60
C ASP A 67 -16.84 -29.78 39.28
N ARG A 68 -15.78 -29.93 38.48
CA ARG A 68 -14.37 -29.92 38.92
C ARG A 68 -13.77 -28.51 38.95
N ARG A 69 -14.54 -27.50 38.51
CA ARG A 69 -14.11 -26.11 38.29
C ARG A 69 -12.80 -26.04 37.48
N GLN A 70 -12.69 -26.87 36.45
CA GLN A 70 -11.46 -27.06 35.69
C GLN A 70 -11.65 -26.53 34.26
N PHE A 71 -10.75 -25.66 33.84
CA PHE A 71 -10.67 -25.17 32.46
C PHE A 71 -9.53 -25.88 31.74
N SER A 72 -9.81 -26.57 30.63
CA SER A 72 -8.82 -27.20 29.75
C SER A 72 -8.67 -26.39 28.46
N TYR A 73 -7.45 -26.34 27.92
CA TYR A 73 -7.20 -25.77 26.60
C TYR A 73 -6.29 -26.70 25.78
N HIS A 74 -6.62 -26.82 24.50
CA HIS A 74 -6.00 -27.76 23.56
C HIS A 74 -5.66 -27.07 22.24
N LYS A 75 -4.58 -27.49 21.58
CA LYS A 75 -4.23 -27.12 20.20
C LYS A 75 -4.66 -28.25 19.26
N ILE A 76 -5.37 -27.96 18.17
CA ILE A 76 -5.82 -28.98 17.23
C ILE A 76 -4.77 -29.14 16.12
N CYS A 77 -3.89 -30.12 16.30
CA CYS A 77 -2.81 -30.43 15.37
C CYS A 77 -3.27 -31.53 14.40
N GLY A 78 -3.45 -31.20 13.11
CA GLY A 78 -3.87 -32.18 12.09
C GLY A 78 -5.23 -32.85 12.37
N GLY A 79 -6.11 -32.18 13.11
CA GLY A 79 -7.40 -32.73 13.57
C GLY A 79 -7.35 -33.43 14.93
N VAL A 80 -6.16 -33.64 15.52
CA VAL A 80 -5.99 -34.27 16.84
C VAL A 80 -5.85 -33.19 17.93
N PRO A 81 -6.63 -33.22 19.02
CA PRO A 81 -6.49 -32.29 20.13
C PRO A 81 -5.28 -32.64 21.01
N VAL A 82 -4.24 -31.81 20.96
CA VAL A 82 -3.08 -31.85 21.86
C VAL A 82 -3.39 -31.02 23.09
N HIS A 83 -3.27 -31.60 24.29
CA HIS A 83 -3.48 -30.87 25.56
C HIS A 83 -2.34 -29.88 25.80
N LEU A 84 -2.66 -28.60 25.98
CA LEU A 84 -1.68 -27.57 26.35
C LEU A 84 -1.68 -27.29 27.85
N GLY A 85 -2.83 -27.45 28.53
CA GLY A 85 -2.90 -27.27 29.97
C GLY A 85 -4.31 -27.28 30.54
N SER A 86 -4.36 -27.34 31.87
CA SER A 86 -5.61 -27.17 32.62
C SER A 86 -5.40 -26.33 33.88
N LEU A 87 -6.36 -25.47 34.17
CA LEU A 87 -6.36 -24.55 35.31
C LEU A 87 -7.53 -24.86 36.26
N LYS A 88 -7.25 -24.91 37.57
CA LYS A 88 -8.27 -25.06 38.62
C LYS A 88 -8.78 -23.66 39.03
N LEU A 89 -10.06 -23.42 38.79
CA LEU A 89 -10.69 -22.11 38.94
C LEU A 89 -11.28 -21.93 40.34
N GLN A 90 -10.89 -20.86 41.02
CA GLN A 90 -11.45 -20.45 42.30
C GLN A 90 -12.57 -19.43 42.10
N PRO A 91 -13.67 -19.48 42.87
CA PRO A 91 -14.72 -18.46 42.80
C PRO A 91 -14.17 -17.09 43.20
N ALA A 92 -14.43 -16.05 42.41
CA ALA A 92 -13.92 -14.71 42.72
C ALA A 92 -14.57 -14.13 43.99
N PRO A 93 -13.81 -13.46 44.88
CA PRO A 93 -14.35 -12.95 46.15
C PRO A 93 -15.37 -11.82 45.95
N HIS A 94 -15.21 -11.00 44.91
CA HIS A 94 -16.08 -9.86 44.61
C HIS A 94 -16.52 -9.83 43.13
N PRO A 95 -17.40 -10.75 42.67
CA PRO A 95 -17.77 -10.86 41.25
C PRO A 95 -18.41 -9.59 40.69
N SER A 96 -19.19 -8.85 41.50
CA SER A 96 -19.84 -7.60 41.09
C SER A 96 -18.83 -6.47 40.84
N ALA A 97 -17.83 -6.33 41.70
CA ALA A 97 -16.74 -5.36 41.52
C ALA A 97 -15.91 -5.70 40.28
N LEU A 98 -15.51 -6.96 40.13
CA LEU A 98 -14.73 -7.43 38.97
C LEU A 98 -15.52 -7.34 37.65
N THR A 99 -16.84 -7.55 37.66
CA THR A 99 -17.71 -7.30 36.50
C THR A 99 -17.70 -5.81 36.13
N ARG A 100 -17.86 -4.91 37.11
CA ARG A 100 -17.83 -3.46 36.92
C ARG A 100 -16.49 -3.00 36.38
N GLU A 101 -15.38 -3.55 36.88
CA GLU A 101 -14.04 -3.25 36.43
C GLU A 101 -13.82 -3.68 34.98
N LEU A 102 -14.12 -4.94 34.62
CA LEU A 102 -13.97 -5.46 33.25
C LEU A 102 -14.78 -4.63 32.23
N ILE A 103 -16.02 -4.26 32.57
CA ILE A 103 -16.85 -3.37 31.75
C ILE A 103 -16.24 -1.96 31.69
N GLY A 104 -15.79 -1.40 32.81
CA GLY A 104 -15.15 -0.07 32.87
C GLY A 104 -13.86 0.03 32.05
N GLN A 105 -13.00 -1.00 32.11
CA GLN A 105 -11.79 -1.11 31.27
C GLN A 105 -12.17 -1.21 29.78
N SER A 106 -13.19 -2.02 29.45
CA SER A 106 -13.70 -2.17 28.08
C SER A 106 -14.26 -0.87 27.52
N LEU A 107 -15.08 -0.14 28.29
CA LEU A 107 -15.63 1.16 27.91
C LEU A 107 -14.54 2.24 27.78
N LYS A 108 -13.56 2.27 28.70
CA LYS A 108 -12.41 3.18 28.61
C LYS A 108 -11.59 2.91 27.34
N ARG A 109 -11.34 1.64 26.99
CA ARG A 109 -10.64 1.25 25.77
C ARG A 109 -11.45 1.58 24.52
N ASN A 110 -12.76 1.33 24.52
CA ASN A 110 -13.65 1.70 23.41
C ASN A 110 -13.69 3.21 23.19
N SER A 111 -13.82 4.02 24.26
CA SER A 111 -13.80 5.48 24.16
C SER A 111 -12.47 6.03 23.61
N HIS A 112 -11.33 5.41 23.96
CA HIS A 112 -10.04 5.73 23.35
C HIS A 112 -10.05 5.43 21.84
N LEU A 113 -10.41 4.20 21.45
CA LEU A 113 -10.44 3.75 20.07
C LEU A 113 -11.42 4.56 19.21
N MET A 114 -12.54 5.04 19.76
CA MET A 114 -13.46 5.94 19.06
C MET A 114 -12.84 7.31 18.77
N LYS A 115 -12.11 7.89 19.73
CA LYS A 115 -11.39 9.16 19.53
C LYS A 115 -10.26 9.02 18.50
N GLU A 116 -9.47 7.96 18.65
CA GLU A 116 -8.37 7.58 17.76
C GLU A 116 -8.86 7.38 16.31
N ASN A 117 -9.95 6.63 16.13
CA ASN A 117 -10.59 6.43 14.82
C ASN A 117 -11.17 7.75 14.26
N SER A 118 -11.75 8.61 15.09
CA SER A 118 -12.25 9.93 14.65
C SER A 118 -11.13 10.82 14.12
N LEU A 119 -9.98 10.87 14.82
CA LEU A 119 -8.81 11.63 14.39
C LEU A 119 -8.20 11.07 13.11
N LEU A 120 -8.01 9.75 13.03
CA LEU A 120 -7.51 9.08 11.82
C LEU A 120 -8.46 9.24 10.62
N SER A 121 -9.77 9.29 10.85
CA SER A 121 -10.77 9.54 9.80
C SER A 121 -10.70 10.98 9.28
N GLU A 122 -10.49 11.95 10.16
CA GLU A 122 -10.31 13.35 9.78
C GLU A 122 -8.99 13.58 9.03
N GLU A 123 -7.90 12.98 9.50
CA GLU A 123 -6.59 13.00 8.83
C GLU A 123 -6.67 12.32 7.44
N ASN A 124 -7.35 11.17 7.34
CA ASN A 124 -7.54 10.46 6.07
C ASN A 124 -8.40 11.25 5.08
N ARG A 125 -9.44 11.94 5.55
CA ARG A 125 -10.24 12.88 4.74
C ARG A 125 -9.36 14.02 4.22
N LYS A 126 -8.63 14.70 5.12
CA LYS A 126 -7.76 15.82 4.74
C LYS A 126 -6.69 15.39 3.74
N LEU A 127 -6.04 14.24 3.96
CA LEU A 127 -5.00 13.72 3.07
C LEU A 127 -5.54 13.41 1.65
N LYS A 128 -6.81 12.98 1.53
CA LYS A 128 -7.48 12.81 0.23
C LYS A 128 -7.77 14.15 -0.45
N GLU A 129 -8.19 15.16 0.30
CA GLU A 129 -8.43 16.53 -0.20
C GLU A 129 -7.13 17.18 -0.67
N ASP A 130 -6.08 17.14 0.15
CA ASP A 130 -4.73 17.62 -0.17
C ASP A 130 -4.18 16.89 -1.43
N HIS A 131 -4.35 15.57 -1.53
CA HIS A 131 -3.92 14.78 -2.69
C HIS A 131 -4.70 15.12 -3.97
N ALA A 132 -6.02 15.30 -3.88
CA ALA A 132 -6.84 15.71 -5.03
C ALA A 132 -6.45 17.10 -5.56
N HIS A 133 -6.19 18.05 -4.64
CA HIS A 133 -5.67 19.38 -4.99
C HIS A 133 -4.31 19.29 -5.69
N ILE A 134 -3.38 18.48 -5.17
CA ILE A 134 -2.04 18.30 -5.78
C ILE A 134 -2.13 17.69 -7.18
N LEU A 135 -3.05 16.73 -7.42
CA LEU A 135 -3.27 16.17 -8.75
C LEU A 135 -3.82 17.21 -9.74
N GLN A 136 -4.80 18.02 -9.33
CA GLN A 136 -5.37 19.08 -10.18
C GLN A 136 -4.33 20.15 -10.54
N GLU A 137 -3.52 20.58 -9.58
CA GLU A 137 -2.42 21.52 -9.79
C GLU A 137 -1.35 20.94 -10.74
N LEU A 138 -1.01 19.65 -10.59
CA LEU A 138 -0.08 18.97 -11.47
C LEU A 138 -0.62 18.86 -12.92
N GLU A 139 -1.91 18.59 -13.10
CA GLU A 139 -2.56 18.55 -14.42
C GLU A 139 -2.49 19.93 -15.11
N HIS A 140 -2.76 21.01 -14.38
CA HIS A 140 -2.60 22.38 -14.89
C HIS A 140 -1.16 22.67 -15.31
N GLN A 141 -0.19 22.36 -14.45
CA GLN A 141 1.24 22.59 -14.74
C GLN A 141 1.74 21.76 -15.94
N VAL A 142 1.22 20.55 -16.15
CA VAL A 142 1.52 19.75 -17.35
C VAL A 142 0.97 20.43 -18.61
N GLN A 143 -0.28 20.88 -18.58
CA GLN A 143 -0.93 21.55 -19.72
C GLN A 143 -0.27 22.90 -20.07
N ASP A 144 0.15 23.68 -19.07
CA ASP A 144 0.95 24.89 -19.26
C ASP A 144 2.30 24.57 -19.90
N LYS A 145 3.03 23.59 -19.35
CA LYS A 145 4.34 23.17 -19.86
C LYS A 145 4.24 22.70 -21.31
N GLU A 146 3.24 21.90 -21.66
CA GLU A 146 3.01 21.50 -23.05
C GLU A 146 2.69 22.69 -23.95
N THR A 147 1.86 23.62 -23.50
CA THR A 147 1.43 24.77 -24.31
C THR A 147 2.61 25.72 -24.58
N MET A 148 3.43 26.00 -23.57
CA MET A 148 4.71 26.71 -23.74
C MET A 148 5.66 25.94 -24.66
N THR A 149 5.73 24.61 -24.54
CA THR A 149 6.58 23.76 -25.40
C THR A 149 6.15 23.82 -26.87
N ARG A 150 4.84 23.74 -27.15
CA ARG A 150 4.27 23.85 -28.51
C ARG A 150 4.58 25.20 -29.15
N ASP A 151 4.45 26.30 -28.41
CA ASP A 151 4.79 27.65 -28.86
C ASP A 151 6.30 27.81 -29.15
N LEU A 152 7.17 27.37 -28.24
CA LEU A 152 8.63 27.38 -28.45
C LEU A 152 9.05 26.58 -29.69
N TYR A 153 8.47 25.39 -29.91
CA TYR A 153 8.72 24.62 -31.14
C TYR A 153 8.21 25.32 -32.40
N ALA A 154 7.04 25.95 -32.36
CA ALA A 154 6.51 26.71 -33.51
C ALA A 154 7.44 27.87 -33.89
N ARG A 155 7.90 28.65 -32.90
CA ARG A 155 8.88 29.74 -33.09
C ARG A 155 10.20 29.22 -33.66
N PHE A 156 10.71 28.10 -33.14
CA PHE A 156 11.94 27.47 -33.63
C PHE A 156 11.82 26.99 -35.10
N VAL A 157 10.68 26.40 -35.48
CA VAL A 157 10.41 25.98 -36.86
C VAL A 157 10.35 27.18 -37.81
N LEU A 158 9.78 28.31 -37.40
CA LEU A 158 9.80 29.55 -38.20
C LEU A 158 11.24 30.02 -38.47
N VAL A 159 12.09 30.09 -37.43
CA VAL A 159 13.51 30.47 -37.58
C VAL A 159 14.25 29.47 -38.48
N LEU A 160 14.06 28.16 -38.30
CA LEU A 160 14.67 27.16 -39.18
C LEU A 160 14.23 27.31 -40.64
N ASN A 161 12.97 27.65 -40.89
CA ASN A 161 12.45 27.84 -42.24
C ASN A 161 13.02 29.10 -42.91
N GLU A 162 13.16 30.20 -42.17
CA GLU A 162 13.83 31.42 -42.65
C GLU A 162 15.31 31.14 -42.99
N LYS A 163 16.05 30.45 -42.10
CA LYS A 163 17.45 30.07 -42.36
C LYS A 163 17.56 29.14 -43.59
N LYS A 164 16.67 28.15 -43.72
CA LYS A 164 16.61 27.26 -44.91
C LYS A 164 16.32 28.04 -46.20
N ALA A 165 15.38 29.00 -46.17
CA ALA A 165 15.09 29.85 -47.33
C ALA A 165 16.31 30.70 -47.73
N LYS A 166 16.99 31.31 -46.75
CA LYS A 166 18.19 32.12 -47.00
C LYS A 166 19.36 31.29 -47.54
N ILE A 167 19.58 30.07 -47.03
CA ILE A 167 20.58 29.14 -47.57
C ILE A 167 20.28 28.80 -49.04
N ARG A 168 19.03 28.46 -49.38
CA ARG A 168 18.64 28.19 -50.78
C ARG A 168 18.92 29.39 -51.67
N SER A 169 18.45 30.59 -51.31
CA SER A 169 18.68 31.80 -52.14
C SER A 169 20.16 32.13 -52.38
N LEU A 170 21.05 31.75 -51.44
CA LEU A 170 22.50 31.90 -51.60
C LEU A 170 23.10 30.80 -52.49
N GLN A 171 22.60 29.56 -52.39
CA GLN A 171 22.98 28.46 -53.28
C GLN A 171 22.51 28.72 -54.72
N ASP A 172 21.28 29.20 -54.90
CA ASP A 172 20.71 29.59 -56.18
C ASP A 172 21.55 30.71 -56.81
N ALA A 173 21.86 31.78 -56.06
CA ALA A 173 22.72 32.87 -56.51
C ALA A 173 24.14 32.42 -56.87
N LEU A 174 24.71 31.46 -56.14
CA LEU A 174 26.01 30.85 -56.46
C LEU A 174 25.95 30.06 -57.77
N SER A 175 24.86 29.32 -58.01
CA SER A 175 24.65 28.50 -59.21
C SER A 175 24.38 29.32 -60.48
N GLN A 176 23.83 30.53 -60.34
CA GLN A 176 23.60 31.49 -61.42
C GLN A 176 24.84 32.34 -61.75
N LEU A 177 25.86 32.31 -60.90
CA LEU A 177 27.15 32.91 -61.20
C LEU A 177 27.84 32.05 -62.28
N PRO A 178 28.31 32.61 -63.41
CA PRO A 178 28.91 31.82 -64.47
C PRO A 178 30.15 31.07 -63.96
N PRO A 179 30.39 29.81 -64.39
CA PRO A 179 31.52 29.02 -63.91
C PRO A 179 32.85 29.66 -64.34
N THR A 180 33.49 30.36 -63.41
CA THR A 180 34.80 30.96 -63.62
C THR A 180 35.84 29.85 -63.80
N ALA A 181 36.65 29.95 -64.86
CA ALA A 181 37.16 28.77 -65.57
C ALA A 181 38.19 27.91 -64.81
N SER A 182 37.71 26.88 -64.10
CA SER A 182 38.36 25.56 -63.93
C SER A 182 37.35 24.62 -63.22
N VAL A 183 37.24 23.32 -63.50
CA VAL A 183 38.21 22.37 -64.10
C VAL A 183 37.70 21.69 -65.38
N GLN A 184 38.64 21.37 -66.26
CA GLN A 184 38.55 20.65 -67.53
C GLN A 184 37.47 19.54 -67.63
N LYS A 185 36.43 19.78 -68.45
CA LYS A 185 35.55 18.70 -68.95
C LYS A 185 36.27 17.89 -70.04
N LYS A 186 37.12 16.94 -69.63
CA LYS A 186 37.93 16.13 -70.54
C LYS A 186 37.09 14.99 -71.13
N GLN A 187 36.73 15.08 -72.41
CA GLN A 187 36.12 13.96 -73.13
C GLN A 187 37.06 12.76 -73.13
N ARG A 188 36.54 11.60 -72.72
CA ARG A 188 36.83 10.31 -73.36
C ARG A 188 35.54 9.51 -73.42
N GLU A 189 35.13 9.21 -74.64
CA GLU A 189 34.27 8.07 -74.91
C GLU A 189 35.09 6.79 -74.67
N ASN A 190 34.42 5.76 -74.18
CA ASN A 190 34.68 4.36 -74.49
C ASN A 190 33.62 3.51 -73.78
N ASP A 191 32.75 2.86 -74.55
CA ASP A 191 32.11 1.64 -74.09
C ASP A 191 33.19 0.57 -73.81
N THR A 192 32.98 -0.27 -72.79
CA THR A 192 33.25 -1.73 -72.79
C THR A 192 33.15 -2.31 -71.37
N SER A 193 32.20 -3.23 -71.19
CA SER A 193 32.20 -4.43 -70.31
C SER A 193 32.67 -4.38 -68.84
N SER A 194 31.78 -4.83 -67.95
CA SER A 194 31.98 -5.78 -66.82
C SER A 194 33.12 -5.61 -65.80
N GLY A 195 32.83 -5.83 -64.51
CA GLY A 195 33.83 -6.36 -63.56
C GLY A 195 33.77 -5.80 -62.13
N GLU A 196 33.20 -6.60 -61.24
CA GLU A 196 33.26 -6.52 -59.77
C GLU A 196 34.69 -6.60 -59.17
N TYR A 197 34.78 -6.44 -57.82
CA TYR A 197 35.91 -6.78 -56.92
C TYR A 197 37.11 -5.79 -56.95
N ASP A 198 37.92 -5.54 -55.91
CA ASP A 198 37.77 -5.63 -54.43
C ASP A 198 38.84 -4.69 -53.76
N SER A 199 38.82 -4.64 -52.43
CA SER A 199 39.63 -3.98 -51.37
C SER A 199 41.16 -4.24 -51.38
N PRO A 200 41.98 -3.78 -50.39
CA PRO A 200 42.16 -2.45 -49.78
C PRO A 200 43.67 -2.06 -49.63
N ASP A 201 44.02 -1.03 -48.82
CA ASP A 201 44.98 -1.09 -47.66
C ASP A 201 45.82 0.22 -47.39
N ARG A 202 46.26 0.40 -46.13
CA ARG A 202 47.24 1.33 -45.46
C ARG A 202 47.64 2.68 -46.11
N ARG A 203 47.48 3.84 -45.42
CA ARG A 203 48.33 4.42 -44.33
C ARG A 203 49.72 4.87 -44.86
N VAL A 204 50.16 6.14 -44.74
CA VAL A 204 50.64 6.83 -43.52
C VAL A 204 50.58 8.38 -43.62
N GLU A 205 50.66 9.04 -42.46
CA GLU A 205 50.71 10.48 -42.09
C GLU A 205 51.53 11.44 -43.00
N THR A 206 51.53 12.78 -42.88
CA THR A 206 51.37 13.73 -41.72
C THR A 206 51.01 15.13 -42.29
N ILE A 207 50.52 16.18 -41.61
CA ILE A 207 50.27 16.54 -40.18
C ILE A 207 49.00 17.41 -40.11
N HIS A 208 48.28 17.43 -38.98
CA HIS A 208 47.50 18.62 -38.58
C HIS A 208 47.33 18.71 -37.05
N ASP A 209 47.36 19.93 -36.51
CA ASP A 209 47.45 20.18 -35.07
C ASP A 209 46.14 20.69 -34.45
N SER A 210 45.80 20.10 -33.31
CA SER A 210 45.15 20.73 -32.15
C SER A 210 43.82 21.52 -32.32
N HIS A 211 42.73 20.80 -32.03
CA HIS A 211 41.39 21.22 -31.58
C HIS A 211 41.46 22.25 -30.39
N PRO A 212 40.43 23.09 -30.02
CA PRO A 212 39.04 22.65 -29.86
C PRO A 212 37.83 23.61 -30.04
N SER A 213 36.69 23.01 -30.43
CA SER A 213 35.45 23.05 -29.62
C SER A 213 34.48 21.92 -30.01
N LEU A 214 34.09 21.09 -29.06
CA LEU A 214 33.06 20.05 -29.21
C LEU A 214 32.06 20.16 -28.06
N GLU A 215 30.87 20.68 -28.34
CA GLU A 215 29.68 20.39 -27.55
C GLU A 215 28.65 19.67 -28.44
N PRO A 216 28.19 18.47 -28.07
CA PRO A 216 27.15 17.78 -28.84
C PRO A 216 25.80 18.45 -28.58
N THR A 217 25.12 18.90 -29.64
CA THR A 217 23.71 19.31 -29.54
C THR A 217 22.88 18.15 -29.01
N ILE A 218 22.40 18.26 -27.76
CA ILE A 218 21.65 17.20 -27.10
C ILE A 218 20.26 17.09 -27.74
N ILE A 219 20.10 16.14 -28.65
CA ILE A 219 18.79 15.77 -29.20
C ILE A 219 18.10 14.85 -28.19
N THR A 220 17.31 15.43 -27.29
CA THR A 220 16.40 14.67 -26.42
C THR A 220 15.22 14.14 -27.25
N THR A 221 15.45 12.99 -27.92
CA THR A 221 14.38 12.18 -28.52
C THR A 221 13.27 11.96 -27.49
N GLY A 222 12.05 12.34 -27.83
CA GLY A 222 10.89 12.27 -26.94
C GLY A 222 10.53 10.83 -26.60
N HIS A 223 11.14 10.28 -25.53
CA HIS A 223 10.75 8.99 -24.99
C HIS A 223 9.32 9.09 -24.46
N ASN A 224 8.41 8.38 -25.11
CA ASN A 224 7.01 8.29 -24.72
C ASN A 224 6.90 7.46 -23.42
N GLN A 225 7.15 8.11 -22.28
CA GLN A 225 6.99 7.51 -20.96
C GLN A 225 5.50 7.31 -20.69
N VAL A 226 4.99 6.13 -21.03
CA VAL A 226 3.70 5.65 -20.55
C VAL A 226 3.80 5.54 -19.04
N SER A 227 3.28 6.55 -18.35
CA SER A 227 3.02 6.48 -16.91
C SER A 227 2.06 5.33 -16.64
N GLN A 228 2.59 4.18 -16.23
CA GLN A 228 1.79 3.09 -15.69
C GLN A 228 1.22 3.51 -14.34
N GLY A 229 0.13 4.28 -14.39
CA GLY A 229 -0.73 4.51 -13.25
C GLY A 229 -1.21 3.17 -12.70
N PHE A 230 -1.07 2.96 -11.41
CA PHE A 230 -1.52 1.74 -10.75
C PHE A 230 -3.06 1.67 -10.83
N SER A 231 -3.61 0.89 -11.77
CA SER A 231 -5.05 0.64 -11.82
C SER A 231 -5.46 -0.04 -10.50
N LEU A 232 -6.32 0.67 -9.78
CA LEU A 232 -6.96 0.24 -8.55
C LEU A 232 -8.47 0.37 -8.72
N ASP A 233 -8.98 -0.19 -9.83
CA ASP A 233 -10.39 -0.40 -10.11
C ASP A 233 -11.00 -1.46 -9.17
N HIS A 234 -11.05 -1.10 -7.88
CA HIS A 234 -11.88 -1.74 -6.87
C HIS A 234 -12.86 -0.69 -6.35
N THR A 235 -13.93 -0.52 -7.12
CA THR A 235 -15.14 0.22 -6.76
C THR A 235 -15.85 -0.46 -5.59
N VAL A 236 -15.32 -0.24 -4.38
CA VAL A 236 -16.04 -0.58 -3.13
C VAL A 236 -17.16 0.44 -2.94
N SER A 237 -18.26 0.22 -3.67
CA SER A 237 -19.54 0.87 -3.40
C SER A 237 -19.99 0.43 -2.01
N LEU A 238 -19.95 1.36 -1.05
CA LEU A 238 -20.40 1.15 0.31
C LEU A 238 -21.56 2.13 0.58
N ASP A 239 -22.76 1.57 0.51
CA ASP A 239 -24.05 2.24 0.62
C ASP A 239 -24.20 3.07 1.90
N GLU A 240 -24.68 4.32 1.77
CA GLU A 240 -24.78 5.30 2.86
C GLU A 240 -25.99 5.08 3.79
N ASN A 241 -26.26 3.84 4.24
CA ASN A 241 -27.33 3.61 5.21
C ASN A 241 -27.13 2.45 6.20
N ALA A 242 -26.37 2.71 7.27
CA ALA A 242 -26.31 1.83 8.44
C ALA A 242 -26.24 2.60 9.78
N GLN A 243 -27.00 3.68 9.93
CA GLN A 243 -27.04 4.45 11.18
C GLN A 243 -27.82 3.69 12.28
N ALA A 244 -27.13 2.73 12.91
CA ALA A 244 -27.66 1.78 13.90
C ALA A 244 -28.08 2.47 15.22
N ARG A 245 -29.24 3.13 15.18
CA ARG A 245 -29.86 3.94 16.23
C ARG A 245 -30.29 3.10 17.43
N TRP A 246 -29.39 2.86 18.39
CA TRP A 246 -29.71 2.16 19.65
C TRP A 246 -30.71 2.96 20.50
N LYS A 247 -32.00 2.65 20.39
CA LYS A 247 -33.00 3.13 21.35
C LYS A 247 -32.94 2.28 22.60
N VAL A 248 -32.56 2.87 23.73
CA VAL A 248 -32.82 2.29 25.05
C VAL A 248 -34.32 2.39 25.30
N THR A 249 -35.02 1.26 25.32
CA THR A 249 -36.43 1.20 25.71
C THR A 249 -36.56 1.06 27.22
N GLU A 250 -36.67 2.19 27.90
CA GLU A 250 -36.95 2.25 29.34
C GLU A 250 -38.43 1.89 29.59
N THR A 251 -38.68 0.64 30.01
CA THR A 251 -40.03 0.15 30.32
C THR A 251 -40.45 0.58 31.73
N LEU A 252 -40.94 1.81 31.86
CA LEU A 252 -41.52 2.31 33.10
C LEU A 252 -42.85 1.58 33.41
N ALA A 253 -42.91 0.88 34.53
CA ALA A 253 -44.12 0.18 34.99
C ALA A 253 -44.99 1.09 35.86
N ASP A 254 -45.96 1.80 35.28
CA ASP A 254 -47.01 2.52 36.03
C ASP A 254 -48.05 1.52 36.54
N GLN A 255 -48.01 1.21 37.84
CA GLN A 255 -49.11 0.52 38.54
C GLN A 255 -49.87 1.53 39.39
N ARG A 256 -50.98 2.03 38.85
CA ARG A 256 -51.96 2.82 39.64
C ARG A 256 -52.89 1.88 40.41
N PRO A 257 -53.11 2.10 41.71
CA PRO A 257 -54.16 1.39 42.44
C PRO A 257 -55.54 1.90 42.01
N GLY A 258 -56.44 0.99 41.64
CA GLY A 258 -57.83 1.33 41.32
C GLY A 258 -58.64 1.63 42.57
N THR A 259 -58.95 2.90 42.82
CA THR A 259 -59.93 3.28 43.85
C THR A 259 -61.34 3.22 43.27
N SER A 260 -62.19 2.33 43.81
CA SER A 260 -63.65 2.45 43.70
C SER A 260 -64.29 2.18 45.06
N LYS A 261 -65.49 2.72 45.27
CA LYS A 261 -66.14 2.83 46.58
C LYS A 261 -67.65 2.98 46.37
N MET A 262 -68.45 2.27 47.18
CA MET A 262 -69.93 2.20 47.11
C MET A 262 -70.42 1.47 45.84
N GLU A 263 -71.55 0.76 45.86
CA GLU A 263 -72.57 0.61 46.93
C GLU A 263 -72.32 -0.56 47.90
#